data_AF-A0AAV5FYV7-F1
#
_entry.id   AF-A0AAV5FYV7-F1
#
_cell.length_a   1.000
_cell.length_b   1.000
_cell.length_c   1.000
_cell.angle_alpha   90.00
_cell.angle_beta   90.00
_cell.angle_gamma   90.00
#
_symmetry.space_group_name_H-M   'P 1'
#
loop_
_entity.id
_entity.type
_entity.pdbx_description
1 polymer ?
#
loop_
_entity_poly.entity_id
_entity_poly.type
_entity_poly.pdbx_seq_one_letter_code
_entity_poly.pdbx_strand_id
1 'polypeptide(L)' 'MSTIVNADTIVVVENGRVAQTGTHQELLEKSTFYSNVCSMQNIEREDEKTAER' A
#
# COMPACT_ATOMS: atom_id res chain seq x y z
N MET A 1 12.87 -3.01 -5.73
CA MET A 1 11.87 -2.57 -6.72
C MET A 1 10.64 -3.40 -6.45
N SER A 2 9.83 -2.96 -5.49
CA SER A 2 8.64 -3.68 -5.06
C SER A 2 7.55 -3.45 -6.09
N THR A 3 7.02 -4.52 -6.68
CA THR A 3 6.00 -4.47 -7.72
C THR A 3 4.69 -3.81 -7.26
N ILE A 4 4.46 -3.77 -5.94
CA ILE A 4 3.25 -3.18 -5.32
C ILE A 4 3.38 -1.67 -5.13
N VAL A 5 4.59 -1.16 -4.85
CA VAL A 5 4.83 0.27 -4.58
C VAL A 5 4.78 1.09 -5.88
N ASN A 6 5.26 0.52 -6.99
CA ASN A 6 5.21 1.15 -8.31
C ASN A 6 3.89 0.89 -9.07
N ALA A 7 2.85 0.39 -8.42
CA ALA A 7 1.57 0.19 -9.08
C ALA A 7 0.89 1.53 -9.34
N ASP A 8 0.50 1.79 -10.59
CA ASP A 8 -0.27 2.99 -10.97
C ASP A 8 -1.61 3.06 -10.22
N THR A 9 -2.16 1.91 -9.84
CA THR A 9 -3.39 1.82 -9.06
C THR A 9 -3.43 0.53 -8.27
N ILE A 10 -3.80 0.64 -6.99
CA ILE A 10 -3.99 -0.46 -6.07
C ILE A 10 -5.47 -0.49 -5.67
N VAL A 11 -6.05 -1.70 -5.65
CA VAL A 11 -7.46 -1.93 -5.34
C VAL A 11 -7.56 -2.84 -4.13
N VAL A 12 -8.13 -2.34 -3.04
CA VAL A 12 -8.43 -3.08 -1.82
C VAL A 12 -9.81 -3.69 -1.95
N VAL A 13 -9.89 -5.02 -1.89
CA VAL A 13 -11.15 -5.76 -1.93
C VAL A 13 -11.42 -6.35 -0.55
N GLU A 14 -12.55 -5.97 0.04
CA GLU A 14 -13.01 -6.50 1.31
C GLU A 14 -14.38 -7.17 1.10
N ASN A 15 -14.56 -8.39 1.60
CA ASN A 15 -15.82 -9.13 1.49
C ASN A 15 -16.34 -9.24 0.04
N GLY A 16 -15.44 -9.34 -0.94
CA GLY A 16 -15.78 -9.42 -2.36
C GLY A 16 -16.25 -8.11 -2.99
N ARG A 17 -16.07 -6.97 -2.30
CA ARG A 17 -16.36 -5.62 -2.81
C ARG A 17 -15.12 -4.75 -2.77
N VAL A 18 -15.02 -3.81 -3.71
CA VAL A 18 -13.96 -2.81 -3.70
C VAL A 18 -14.21 -1.86 -2.52
N ALA A 19 -13.35 -1.96 -1.51
CA ALA A 19 -13.38 -1.08 -0.34
C ALA A 19 -12.68 0.24 -0.64
N GLN A 20 -11.56 0.20 -1.39
CA GLN A 20 -10.77 1.39 -1.69
C GLN A 20 -9.89 1.20 -2.91
N THR A 21 -9.59 2.31 -3.59
CA THR A 21 -8.71 2.35 -4.77
C THR A 21 -7.86 3.61 -4.74
N GLY A 22 -6.59 3.51 -5.09
CA GLY A 22 -5.69 4.65 -5.17
C GLY A 22 -4.25 4.21 -5.37
N THR A 23 -3.33 5.16 -5.29
CA THR A 23 -1.89 4.85 -5.27
C THR A 23 -1.45 4.29 -3.91
N HIS A 24 -0.23 3.74 -3.83
CA HIS A 24 0.35 3.25 -2.58
C HIS A 24 0.28 4.31 -1.47
N GLN A 25 0.73 5.54 -1.75
CA GLN A 25 0.69 6.67 -0.82
C GLN A 25 -0.74 7.01 -0.38
N GLU A 26 -1.66 7.12 -1.33
CA GLU A 26 -3.05 7.46 -1.01
C GLU A 26 -3.73 6.40 -0.15
N LEU A 27 -3.45 5.12 -0.38
CA LEU A 27 -4.00 4.07 0.46
C LEU A 27 -3.31 4.00 1.82
N LEU A 28 -2.02 4.32 1.90
CA LEU A 28 -1.31 4.39 3.19
C LEU A 28 -1.93 5.48 4.08
N GLU A 29 -2.26 6.64 3.51
CA GLU A 29 -2.86 7.76 4.25
C GLU A 29 -4.37 7.62 4.46
N LYS A 30 -5.12 7.19 3.43
CA LYS A 30 -6.60 7.14 3.46
C LYS A 30 -7.15 5.81 3.96
N SER A 31 -6.34 4.75 4.00
CA SER A 31 -6.78 3.40 4.36
C SER A 31 -5.96 2.81 5.50
N THR A 32 -6.52 2.88 6.71
CA THR A 32 -5.97 2.17 7.87
C THR A 32 -5.92 0.66 7.63
N PHE A 33 -6.85 0.11 6.83
CA PHE A 33 -6.85 -1.30 6.45
C PHE A 33 -5.64 -1.65 5.57
N TYR A 34 -5.40 -0.88 4.51
CA TYR A 34 -4.25 -1.09 3.63
C TYR A 34 -2.93 -0.93 4.40
N SER A 35 -2.80 0.14 5.19
CA SER A 35 -1.64 0.38 6.06
C SER A 35 -1.39 -0.82 6.99
N ASN A 36 -2.41 -1.35 7.66
CA ASN A 36 -2.26 -2.48 8.57
C ASN A 36 -1.83 -3.76 7.83
N VAL A 37 -2.40 -4.05 6.64
CA VAL A 37 -1.97 -5.18 5.80
C VAL A 37 -0.53 -4.97 5.32
N CYS A 38 -0.16 -3.75 4.96
CA CYS A 38 1.17 -3.36 4.52
C CYS A 38 2.20 -3.59 5.64
N SER A 39 1.88 -3.20 6.88
CA SER A 39 2.68 -3.46 8.08
C SER A 39 2.78 -4.95 8.40
N MET A 40 1.68 -5.70 8.28
CA MET A 40 1.67 -7.17 8.49
C MET A 40 2.51 -7.92 7.46
N GLN A 41 2.40 -7.53 6.19
CA GLN A 41 3.19 -8.07 5.09
C GLN A 41 4.60 -7.48 5.05
N ASN A 42 4.89 -6.53 5.96
CA ASN A 42 6.17 -5.89 6.12
C ASN A 42 6.68 -5.28 4.78
N ILE A 43 5.75 -4.73 4.00
CA ILE A 43 6.03 -4.07 2.72
C ILE A 43 6.73 -2.72 2.97
N GLU A 44 6.53 -2.10 4.14
CA GLU A 44 7.19 -0.87 4.59
C GLU A 44 8.72 -0.94 4.66
N ARG A 45 9.31 -2.14 4.85
CA ARG A 45 10.78 -2.29 4.88
C ARG A 45 11.47 -2.04 3.54
N GLU A 46 10.73 -1.96 2.43
CA GLU A 46 11.30 -1.61 1.13
C GLU A 46 11.17 -0.12 0.78
N ASP A 47 10.22 0.61 1.38
CA ASP A 47 10.04 2.05 1.16
C ASP A 47 11.02 2.91 1.96
N GLU A 48 11.39 2.46 3.17
CA GLU A 48 12.33 3.18 4.05
C GLU A 48 13.75 3.29 3.46
N LYS A 49 14.07 2.55 2.39
CA LYS A 49 15.38 2.65 1.71
C LYS A 49 15.50 3.75 0.66
N THR A 50 14.45 4.54 0.40
CA THR A 50 14.50 5.59 -0.63
C THR A 50 14.63 7.01 -0.06
N ALA A 51 14.41 7.21 1.25
CA ALA A 51 14.50 8.53 1.89
C ALA A 51 15.92 8.93 2.36
N GLU A 52 16.92 8.05 2.26
CA GLU A 52 18.33 8.36 2.51
C GLU A 52 19.14 8.37 1.20
N ARG A 53 18.93 9.36 0.33
CA ARG A 53 19.91 9.79 -0.69
C ARG A 53 19.77 11.26 -1.04
#